data_AF-A0A511XNT9-F1
#
_entry.id   AF-A0A511XNT9-F1
#
_cell.length_a   1.000
_cell.length_b   1.000
_cell.length_c   1.000
_cell.angle_alpha   90.00
_cell.angle_beta   90.00
_cell.angle_gamma   90.00
#
_symmetry.space_group_name_H-M   'P 1'
#
loop_
_entity.id
_entity.type
_entity.pdbx_description
1 polymer ?
#
loop_
_entity_poly.entity_id
_entity_poly.type
_entity_poly.pdbx_seq_one_letter_code
_entity_poly.pdbx_strand_id
1 'polypeptide(L)' 'MTQFRLPRSPITSTAIVRMVAIGLGAVFLAFAVRFALEMPDVMPGNAAGILALVALGTILILGAIWIAI' A
#
# COMPACT_ATOMS: atom_id res chain seq x y z
N MET A 1 0.41 0.91 -42.80
CA MET A 1 0.69 1.32 -41.39
C MET A 1 -0.05 0.37 -40.46
N THR A 2 0.59 -0.71 -40.03
CA THR A 2 -0.01 -1.70 -39.13
C THR A 2 0.10 -1.18 -37.70
N GLN A 3 -1.03 -0.75 -37.12
CA GLN A 3 -1.11 -0.46 -35.69
C GLN A 3 -0.93 -1.76 -34.91
N PHE A 4 0.27 -1.99 -34.36
CA PHE A 4 0.47 -2.97 -33.28
C PHE A 4 -0.28 -2.49 -32.03
N ARG A 5 -1.56 -2.83 -31.91
CA ARG A 5 -2.24 -2.79 -30.61
C ARG A 5 -1.68 -3.94 -29.80
N LEU A 6 -0.72 -3.64 -28.91
CA LEU A 6 -0.31 -4.58 -27.87
C LEU A 6 -1.58 -5.02 -27.13
N PRO A 7 -1.98 -6.31 -27.21
CA PRO A 7 -3.08 -6.80 -26.39
C PRO A 7 -2.61 -6.67 -24.94
N ARG A 8 -3.13 -5.66 -24.22
CA ARG A 8 -2.95 -5.58 -22.77
C ARG A 8 -3.65 -6.80 -22.20
N SER A 9 -2.88 -7.84 -21.93
CA SER A 9 -3.40 -9.03 -21.29
C SER A 9 -3.99 -8.58 -19.94
N PRO A 10 -5.20 -9.03 -19.57
CA PRO A 10 -5.82 -8.69 -18.29
C PRO A 10 -4.86 -8.97 -17.12
N ILE A 11 -4.06 -10.03 -17.25
CA ILE A 11 -3.05 -10.47 -16.27
C ILE A 11 -2.00 -9.38 -16.04
N THR A 12 -1.56 -8.68 -17.09
CA THR A 12 -0.53 -7.63 -16.99
C THR A 12 -1.08 -6.39 -16.28
N SER A 13 -2.34 -6.01 -16.54
CA SER A 13 -2.98 -4.87 -15.87
C SER A 13 -3.18 -5.14 -14.38
N THR A 14 -3.64 -6.34 -14.03
CA THR A 14 -3.83 -6.77 -12.64
C THR A 14 -2.51 -6.82 -11.86
N ALA A 15 -1.44 -7.33 -12.47
CA ALA A 15 -0.12 -7.38 -11.86
C ALA A 15 0.46 -5.97 -11.59
N ILE A 16 0.27 -5.02 -12.51
CA ILE A 16 0.72 -3.63 -12.33
C ILE A 16 -0.02 -2.98 -11.15
N VAL A 17 -1.35 -3.13 -11.06
CA VAL A 17 -2.14 -2.57 -9.95
C VAL A 17 -1.69 -3.16 -8.60
N ARG A 18 -1.41 -4.47 -8.55
CA ARG A 18 -0.86 -5.13 -7.36
C ARG A 18 0.49 -4.55 -6.95
N MET A 19 1.41 -4.39 -7.90
CA MET A 19 2.73 -3.82 -7.61
C MET A 19 2.64 -2.37 -7.13
N VAL A 20 1.78 -1.56 -7.75
CA VAL A 20 1.56 -0.15 -7.33
C VAL A 20 0.97 -0.07 -5.92
N ALA A 21 -0.01 -0.92 -5.61
CA ALA A 21 -0.63 -0.93 -4.28
C ALA A 21 0.33 -1.41 -3.19
N ILE A 22 1.15 -2.43 -3.47
CA ILE A 22 2.21 -2.87 -2.56
C ILE A 22 3.23 -1.74 -2.32
N GLY A 23 3.66 -1.08 -3.40
CA GLY A 23 4.59 0.06 -3.30
C GLY A 23 4.04 1.20 -2.45
N LEU A 24 2.79 1.61 -2.70
CA LEU A 24 2.11 2.64 -1.91
C LEU A 24 1.97 2.23 -0.44
N GLY A 25 1.52 1.01 -0.15
CA GLY A 25 1.39 0.49 1.21
C GLY A 25 2.71 0.50 1.96
N ALA A 26 3.81 0.10 1.32
CA ALA A 26 5.14 0.12 1.92
C ALA A 26 5.62 1.55 2.22
N VAL A 27 5.36 2.52 1.33
CA VAL A 27 5.69 3.94 1.55
C VAL A 27 4.91 4.51 2.73
N PHE A 28 3.60 4.24 2.80
CA PHE A 28 2.78 4.68 3.94
C PHE A 28 3.25 4.07 5.26
N LEU A 29 3.62 2.78 5.26
CA LEU A 29 4.16 2.12 6.44
C LEU A 29 5.49 2.76 6.88
N ALA A 30 6.38 3.06 5.94
CA ALA A 30 7.65 3.74 6.25
C ALA A 30 7.42 5.13 6.87
N PHE A 31 6.47 5.90 6.36
CA PHE A 31 6.09 7.18 6.96
C PHE A 31 5.49 7.03 8.35
N ALA A 32 4.66 6.01 8.58
CA ALA A 32 4.07 5.75 9.90
C ALA A 32 5.14 5.34 10.93
N VAL A 33 6.10 4.49 10.53
CA VAL A 33 7.25 4.13 11.37
C VAL A 33 8.08 5.36 11.70
N ARG A 34 8.40 6.19 10.70
CA ARG A 34 9.15 7.43 10.91
C ARG A 34 8.41 8.37 11.87
N PHE A 35 7.11 8.56 11.69
CA PHE A 35 6.28 9.38 12.56
C PHE A 35 6.33 8.90 14.02
N ALA A 36 6.26 7.58 14.23
CA ALA A 36 6.34 7.01 15.57
C ALA A 36 7.72 7.13 16.21
N LEU A 37 8.80 7.08 15.42
CA LEU A 37 10.17 7.28 15.90
C LEU A 37 10.48 8.76 16.19
N GLU A 38 9.88 9.69 15.43
CA GLU A 38 10.09 11.14 15.59
C GLU A 38 9.20 11.76 16.68
N MET A 39 8.18 11.04 17.19
CA MET A 39 7.29 11.52 18.27
C MET A 39 7.35 10.68 19.56
N PRO A 40 8.53 10.48 20.19
CA PRO A 40 8.63 9.67 21.40
C PRO A 40 7.93 10.32 22.63
N ASP A 41 7.83 11.66 22.70
CA ASP A 41 7.52 12.34 23.96
C ASP A 41 6.18 13.09 24.04
N VAL A 42 5.46 13.28 22.93
CA VAL A 42 4.25 14.14 22.93
C VAL A 42 2.93 13.39 23.06
N MET A 43 2.83 12.13 22.61
CA MET A 43 1.60 11.32 22.66
C MET A 43 1.84 9.85 22.22
N PRO A 44 2.56 9.03 23.01
CA PRO A 44 2.93 7.66 22.63
C PRO A 44 1.72 6.78 22.27
N GLY A 45 0.57 6.97 22.93
CA GLY A 45 -0.67 6.26 22.59
C GLY A 45 -1.25 6.63 21.21
N ASN A 46 -1.15 7.89 20.80
CA ASN A 46 -1.67 8.34 19.51
C ASN A 46 -0.75 7.89 18.36
N ALA A 47 0.57 7.94 18.56
CA ALA A 47 1.54 7.44 17.60
C ALA A 47 1.40 5.92 17.38
N ALA A 48 1.26 5.14 18.45
CA ALA A 48 1.00 3.71 18.37
C ALA A 48 -0.34 3.41 17.66
N GLY A 49 -1.38 4.20 17.93
CA GLY A 49 -2.68 4.09 17.27
C GLY A 49 -2.61 4.36 15.77
N ILE A 50 -1.88 5.40 15.33
CA ILE A 50 -1.66 5.70 13.90
C ILE A 50 -0.87 4.58 13.22
N LEU A 51 0.19 4.08 13.87
CA LEU A 51 0.96 2.94 13.35
C LEU A 51 0.09 1.70 13.16
N ALA A 52 -0.72 1.35 14.16
CA ALA A 52 -1.63 0.22 14.10
C ALA A 52 -2.68 0.39 12.99
N LEU A 53 -3.25 1.60 12.86
CA LEU A 53 -4.24 1.91 11.82
C LEU A 53 -3.64 1.78 10.42
N VAL A 54 -2.42 2.29 10.20
CA VAL A 54 -1.72 2.22 8.91
C VAL A 54 -1.34 0.78 8.59
N ALA A 55 -0.82 0.03 9.56
CA ALA A 55 -0.47 -1.37 9.37
C ALA A 55 -1.69 -2.22 9.01
N LEU A 56 -2.78 -2.11 9.78
CA LEU A 56 -4.03 -2.83 9.54
C LEU A 56 -4.67 -2.41 8.21
N GLY A 57 -4.72 -1.11 7.91
CA GLY A 57 -5.22 -0.58 6.64
C GLY A 57 -4.44 -1.13 5.45
N THR A 58 -3.11 -1.21 5.56
CA THR A 58 -2.25 -1.78 4.52
C THR A 58 -2.56 -3.25 4.29
N ILE A 59 -2.67 -4.05 5.36
CA ILE A 59 -3.02 -5.47 5.27
C ILE A 59 -4.40 -5.66 4.63
N LEU A 60 -5.39 -4.86 5.02
CA LEU A 60 -6.75 -4.93 4.47
C LEU A 60 -6.79 -4.56 2.99
N ILE A 61 -6.05 -3.52 2.57
CA ILE A 61 -5.95 -3.13 1.17
C ILE A 61 -5.28 -4.24 0.35
N LEU A 62 -4.16 -4.79 0.83
CA LEU A 62 -3.47 -5.89 0.16
C LEU A 62 -4.34 -7.16 0.07
N GLY A 63 -5.07 -7.48 1.14
CA GLY A 63 -6.03 -8.59 1.18
C GLY A 63 -7.22 -8.37 0.25
N ALA A 64 -7.78 -7.16 0.21
CA ALA A 64 -8.87 -6.81 -0.70
C ALA A 64 -8.44 -6.90 -2.18
N ILE A 65 -7.22 -6.46 -2.50
CA ILE A 65 -6.64 -6.61 -3.84
C ILE A 65 -6.37 -8.09 -4.17
N TRP A 66 -6.13 -8.92 -3.17
CA TRP A 66 -5.98 -10.35 -3.36
C TRP A 66 -7.32 -11.05 -3.63
N ILE A 67 -8.40 -10.65 -2.94
CA ILE A 67 -9.73 -11.31 -2.97
C ILE A 67 -10.66 -10.75 -4.07
N ALA A 68 -10.58 -9.46 -4.40
CA ALA A 68 -11.48 -8.81 -5.37
C ALA A 68 -11.17 -9.15 -6.85
N ILE A 69 -10.28 -10.12 -7.09
CA ILE A 69 -9.84 -10.59 -8.42
C ILE A 69 -10.07 -12.09 -8.51
#